data_AF-A0A7C1FJH1-F1
#
_entry.id   AF-A0A7C1FJH1-F1
#
_cell.length_a   1.000
_cell.length_b   1.000
_cell.length_c   1.000
_cell.angle_alpha   90.00
_cell.angle_beta   90.00
_cell.angle_gamma   90.00
#
_symmetry.space_group_name_H-M   'P 1'
#
loop_
_entity.id
_entity.type
_entity.pdbx_description
1 polymer ?
#
loop_
_entity_poly.entity_id
_entity_poly.type
_entity_poly.pdbx_seq_one_letter_code
_entity_poly.pdbx_strand_id
1 'polypeptide(L)'
;MNGRGSARWVVLLLCGAGLLSVLLRWGRREAVPIGQGDHLWRLSYELDFKAAAAGARLRVAVPDGGLHNRVFREDIRYTGLRAERLHKVASTRELSVTTLRGGQFRLEARFDVHLSPRARFREPASASQLTADQRAAYLRGSRTVPITSAVVRERLQYLQQDAPDKKALLGAIFRYCHEQIVADQQGPIDAKTALEESRAAPLGRALAMVALCRAAKMPARLVTG
;
A
#
# COMPACT_ATOMS: atom_id res chain seq x y z
N MET A 1 42.03 41.61 -40.06
CA MET A 1 42.27 40.35 -39.30
C MET A 1 41.83 40.52 -37.84
N ASN A 2 40.54 40.35 -37.52
CA ASN A 2 40.00 40.47 -36.14
C ASN A 2 39.41 39.16 -35.58
N GLY A 3 39.64 38.02 -36.23
CA GLY A 3 39.02 36.73 -35.86
C GLY A 3 39.57 36.05 -34.59
N ARG A 4 40.70 36.52 -34.04
CA ARG A 4 41.29 35.92 -32.82
C ARG A 4 40.64 36.43 -31.52
N GLY A 5 39.99 37.59 -31.55
CA GLY A 5 39.29 38.13 -30.39
C GLY A 5 37.98 37.40 -30.10
N SER A 6 37.18 37.13 -31.15
CA SER A 6 35.87 36.47 -31.03
C SER A 6 35.98 35.02 -30.54
N ALA A 7 36.99 34.28 -31.00
CA ALA A 7 37.20 32.88 -30.59
C ALA A 7 37.43 32.73 -29.08
N ARG A 8 38.16 33.68 -28.45
CA ARG A 8 38.42 33.65 -26.99
C ARG A 8 37.14 33.87 -26.18
N TRP A 9 36.28 34.76 -26.63
CA TRP A 9 34.99 35.01 -25.98
C TRP A 9 34.05 33.82 -26.08
N VAL A 10 33.99 33.15 -27.23
CA VAL A 10 33.17 31.94 -27.41
C VAL A 10 33.63 30.80 -26.50
N VAL A 11 34.94 30.59 -26.36
CA VAL A 11 35.50 29.55 -25.46
C VAL A 11 35.17 29.86 -24.00
N LEU A 12 35.32 31.12 -23.56
CA LEU A 12 34.98 31.53 -22.20
C LEU A 12 33.48 31.35 -21.90
N LEU A 13 32.62 31.67 -22.86
CA LEU A 13 31.16 31.54 -22.72
C LEU A 13 30.75 30.06 -22.63
N LEU A 14 31.35 29.19 -23.45
CA LEU A 14 31.10 27.75 -23.41
C LEU A 14 31.62 27.11 -22.10
N CYS A 15 32.82 27.50 -21.65
CA CYS A 15 33.36 27.04 -20.37
C CYS A 15 32.49 27.53 -19.19
N GLY A 16 32.04 28.79 -19.22
CA GLY A 16 31.13 29.35 -18.21
C GLY A 16 29.78 28.64 -18.18
N ALA A 17 29.18 28.38 -19.35
CA ALA A 17 27.92 27.62 -19.46
C ALA A 17 28.08 26.17 -18.99
N GLY A 18 29.22 25.53 -19.31
CA GLY A 18 29.56 24.19 -18.82
C GLY A 18 29.69 24.15 -17.30
N LEU A 19 30.41 25.11 -16.72
CA LEU A 19 30.60 25.22 -15.27
C LEU A 19 29.26 25.48 -14.56
N LEU A 20 28.44 26.38 -15.11
CA LEU A 20 27.10 26.68 -14.59
C LEU A 20 26.19 25.45 -14.65
N SER A 21 26.25 24.68 -15.73
CA SER A 21 25.48 23.44 -15.89
C SER A 21 25.91 22.38 -14.88
N VAL A 22 27.21 22.25 -14.61
CA VAL A 22 27.74 21.35 -13.58
C VAL A 22 27.32 21.81 -12.18
N LEU A 23 27.41 23.10 -11.86
CA LEU A 23 27.00 23.66 -10.58
C LEU A 23 25.49 23.50 -10.34
N LEU A 24 24.66 23.76 -11.35
CA LEU A 24 23.22 23.52 -11.27
C LEU A 24 22.88 22.04 -11.10
N ARG A 25 23.65 21.15 -11.73
CA ARG A 25 23.49 19.69 -11.58
C ARG A 25 24.00 19.20 -10.21
N TRP A 26 25.01 19.85 -9.64
CA TRP A 26 25.53 19.54 -8.32
C TRP A 26 24.58 20.03 -7.22
N GLY A 27 24.04 21.25 -7.35
CA GLY A 27 23.02 21.78 -6.45
C GLY A 27 21.70 21.01 -6.49
N ARG A 28 21.34 20.41 -7.64
CA ARG A 28 20.21 19.47 -7.74
C ARG A 28 20.54 18.03 -7.29
N ARG A 29 21.80 17.74 -6.98
CA ARG A 29 22.28 16.47 -6.43
C ARG A 29 22.41 16.50 -4.90
N GLU A 30 21.73 17.43 -4.23
CA GLU A 30 21.38 17.20 -2.84
C GLU A 30 20.50 15.96 -2.79
N ALA A 31 21.11 14.84 -2.41
CA ALA A 31 20.42 13.74 -1.78
C ALA A 31 19.44 14.37 -0.79
N VAL A 32 18.13 14.18 -1.00
CA VAL A 32 17.09 14.67 -0.09
C VAL A 32 17.59 14.36 1.31
N PRO A 33 17.98 15.38 2.11
CA PRO A 33 18.58 15.11 3.40
C PRO A 33 17.49 14.38 4.19
N ILE A 34 17.76 13.09 4.46
CA ILE A 34 16.89 12.25 5.28
C ILE A 34 16.79 12.99 6.60
N GLY A 35 15.62 13.56 6.89
CA GLY A 35 15.43 14.27 8.13
C GLY A 35 15.65 13.31 9.29
N GLN A 36 16.08 13.79 10.45
CA GLN A 36 16.13 12.96 11.65
C GLN A 36 14.76 12.28 11.87
N GLY A 37 14.76 10.94 11.90
CA GLY A 37 13.55 10.11 12.04
C GLY A 37 12.90 9.65 10.73
N ASP A 38 13.42 10.06 9.56
CA ASP A 38 12.98 9.52 8.29
C ASP A 38 13.62 8.14 8.04
N HIS A 39 12.88 7.25 7.38
CA HIS A 39 13.33 5.90 7.06
C HIS A 39 13.25 5.63 5.56
N LEU A 40 14.28 4.99 5.00
CA LEU A 40 14.27 4.49 3.63
C LEU A 40 14.06 2.99 3.65
N TRP A 41 13.02 2.53 2.95
CA TRP A 41 12.67 1.14 2.82
C TRP A 41 12.78 0.70 1.37
N ARG A 42 13.14 -0.56 1.17
CA ARG A 42 13.03 -1.22 -0.13
C ARG A 42 12.01 -2.34 0.00
N LEU A 43 10.98 -2.26 -0.82
CA LEU A 43 9.97 -3.30 -0.96
C LEU A 43 10.22 -4.05 -2.25
N SER A 44 10.32 -5.37 -2.17
CA SER A 44 10.53 -6.25 -3.33
C SER A 44 9.43 -7.31 -3.37
N TYR A 45 8.78 -7.44 -4.51
CA TYR A 45 7.86 -8.53 -4.82
C TYR A 45 8.50 -9.42 -5.87
N GLU A 46 8.55 -10.73 -5.58
CA GLU A 46 8.95 -11.76 -6.53
C GLU A 46 7.79 -12.75 -6.64
N LEU A 47 7.18 -12.80 -7.82
CA LEU A 47 5.99 -13.61 -8.08
C LEU A 47 6.29 -14.57 -9.23
N ASP A 48 6.33 -15.86 -8.90
CA ASP A 48 6.42 -16.95 -9.86
C ASP A 48 5.07 -17.67 -9.96
N PHE A 49 4.53 -17.79 -11.17
CA PHE A 49 3.24 -18.44 -11.37
C PHE A 49 3.14 -19.15 -12.73
N LYS A 50 2.24 -20.12 -12.82
CA LYS A 50 1.93 -20.87 -14.04
C LYS A 50 0.54 -20.51 -14.53
N ALA A 51 0.40 -20.22 -15.82
CA ALA A 51 -0.90 -20.06 -16.46
C ALA A 51 -1.10 -21.15 -17.51
N ALA A 52 -2.30 -21.74 -17.52
CA ALA A 52 -2.66 -22.78 -18.49
C ALA A 52 -2.81 -22.23 -19.92
N ALA A 53 -3.26 -20.98 -20.07
CA ALA A 53 -3.49 -20.34 -21.36
C ALA A 53 -3.17 -18.84 -21.32
N ALA A 54 -3.21 -18.21 -22.50
CA ALA A 54 -3.19 -16.76 -22.63
C ALA A 54 -4.44 -16.13 -21.98
N GLY A 55 -4.35 -14.86 -21.58
CA GLY A 55 -5.47 -14.11 -21.01
C GLY A 55 -5.63 -14.25 -19.50
N ALA A 56 -4.80 -15.05 -18.82
CA ALA A 56 -4.79 -15.10 -17.37
C ALA A 56 -4.32 -13.75 -16.80
N ARG A 57 -5.05 -13.21 -15.83
CA ARG A 57 -4.81 -11.86 -15.30
C ARG A 57 -4.27 -11.95 -13.88
N LEU A 58 -3.10 -11.34 -13.67
CA LEU A 58 -2.51 -11.13 -12.36
C LEU A 58 -2.71 -9.66 -11.95
N ARG A 59 -3.14 -9.46 -10.71
CA ARG A 59 -3.28 -8.14 -10.10
C ARG A 59 -2.40 -8.06 -8.87
N VAL A 60 -1.54 -7.06 -8.84
CA VAL A 60 -0.58 -6.85 -7.75
C VAL A 60 -0.81 -5.47 -7.16
N ALA A 61 -0.99 -5.40 -5.84
CA ALA A 61 -1.03 -4.12 -5.15
C ALA A 61 0.35 -3.47 -5.22
N VAL A 62 0.40 -2.18 -5.55
CA VAL A 62 1.60 -1.38 -5.70
C VAL A 62 1.54 -0.25 -4.67
N PRO A 63 2.62 0.02 -3.92
CA PRO A 63 2.62 1.13 -2.98
C PRO A 63 2.32 2.45 -3.71
N ASP A 64 1.46 3.25 -3.09
CA ASP A 64 1.21 4.64 -3.50
C ASP A 64 1.86 5.58 -2.49
N GLY A 65 2.16 6.80 -2.94
CA GLY A 65 2.61 7.87 -2.05
C GLY A 65 1.43 8.46 -1.25
N GLY A 66 1.75 9.07 -0.12
CA GLY A 66 0.80 9.59 0.84
C GLY A 66 1.43 10.67 1.70
N LEU A 67 0.78 10.99 2.82
CA LEU A 67 1.22 12.07 3.70
C LEU A 67 2.57 11.78 4.37
N HIS A 68 2.76 10.51 4.76
CA HIS A 68 3.91 10.01 5.50
C HIS A 68 4.84 9.12 4.68
N ASN A 69 4.52 8.90 3.41
CA ASN A 69 5.35 8.07 2.54
C ASN A 69 5.45 8.63 1.11
N ARG A 70 6.57 8.37 0.47
CA ARG A 70 6.78 8.68 -0.94
C ARG A 70 7.53 7.53 -1.60
N VAL A 71 6.95 6.96 -2.64
CA VAL A 71 7.67 6.08 -3.56
C VAL A 71 8.49 6.97 -4.49
N PHE A 72 9.82 6.88 -4.42
CA PHE A 72 10.71 7.71 -5.25
C PHE A 72 11.47 6.92 -6.32
N ARG A 73 11.44 5.58 -6.24
CA ARG A 73 11.93 4.70 -7.30
C ARG A 73 11.00 3.51 -7.44
N GLU A 74 10.71 3.15 -8.68
CA GLU A 74 9.91 1.99 -9.08
C GLU A 74 10.66 1.28 -10.22
N ASP A 75 10.91 -0.02 -10.07
CA ASP A 75 11.51 -0.89 -11.09
C ASP A 75 10.65 -2.16 -11.17
N ILE A 76 9.93 -2.35 -12.27
CA ILE A 76 9.02 -3.47 -12.48
C ILE A 76 9.46 -4.22 -13.72
N ARG A 77 9.76 -5.51 -13.55
CA ARG A 77 10.25 -6.41 -14.59
C ARG A 77 9.33 -7.60 -14.71
N TYR A 78 9.04 -7.98 -15.95
CA TYR A 78 8.22 -9.15 -16.24
C TYR A 78 8.58 -9.71 -17.61
N THR A 79 8.39 -11.01 -17.77
CA THR A 79 8.64 -11.71 -19.05
C THR A 79 7.39 -12.43 -19.50
N GLY A 80 6.99 -12.27 -20.77
CA GLY A 80 5.81 -12.93 -21.35
C GLY A 80 4.46 -12.38 -20.87
N LEU A 81 4.47 -11.25 -20.17
CA LEU A 81 3.28 -10.55 -19.66
C LEU A 81 3.07 -9.24 -20.40
N ARG A 82 1.81 -8.83 -20.57
CA ARG A 82 1.43 -7.52 -21.06
C ARG A 82 0.87 -6.70 -19.92
N ALA A 83 1.52 -5.58 -19.60
CA ALA A 83 0.97 -4.61 -18.65
C ALA A 83 -0.23 -3.91 -19.28
N GLU A 84 -1.39 -3.98 -18.62
CA GLU A 84 -2.61 -3.35 -19.13
C GLU A 84 -2.70 -1.89 -18.71
N ARG A 85 -2.50 -1.59 -17.42
CA ARG A 85 -2.48 -0.24 -16.81
C ARG A 85 -2.23 -0.36 -15.30
N LEU A 86 -1.76 0.73 -14.71
CA LEU A 86 -1.88 0.98 -13.27
C LEU A 86 -3.26 1.58 -13.00
N HIS A 87 -4.01 1.05 -12.05
CA HIS A 87 -5.33 1.56 -11.66
C HIS A 87 -5.33 1.97 -10.20
N LYS A 88 -6.01 3.08 -9.87
CA LYS A 88 -6.35 3.42 -8.49
C LYS A 88 -7.78 2.98 -8.20
N VAL A 89 -7.95 1.97 -7.36
CA VAL A 89 -9.25 1.49 -6.91
C VAL A 89 -9.38 1.77 -5.42
N ALA A 90 -10.33 2.60 -5.03
CA ALA A 90 -10.67 2.85 -3.62
C ALA A 90 -9.45 3.10 -2.69
N SER A 91 -8.48 3.90 -3.17
CA SER A 91 -7.17 4.24 -2.54
C SER A 91 -6.03 3.22 -2.62
N THR A 92 -6.22 2.09 -3.30
CA THR A 92 -5.15 1.13 -3.63
C THR A 92 -4.68 1.36 -5.07
N ARG A 93 -3.37 1.46 -5.30
CA ARG A 93 -2.77 1.43 -6.63
C ARG A 93 -2.49 -0.03 -6.98
N GLU A 94 -2.95 -0.49 -8.13
CA GLU A 94 -2.80 -1.88 -8.59
C GLU A 94 -2.15 -1.93 -9.96
N LEU A 95 -1.19 -2.85 -10.14
CA LEU A 95 -0.66 -3.25 -11.43
C LEU A 95 -1.44 -4.45 -11.94
N SER A 96 -2.03 -4.31 -13.13
CA SER A 96 -2.70 -5.41 -13.84
C SER A 96 -1.83 -5.88 -15.01
N VAL A 97 -1.47 -7.16 -15.00
CA VAL A 97 -0.75 -7.81 -16.10
C VAL A 97 -1.52 -9.03 -16.60
N THR A 98 -1.42 -9.28 -17.90
CA THR A 98 -2.13 -10.38 -18.56
C THR A 98 -1.15 -11.26 -19.32
N THR A 99 -1.31 -12.58 -19.23
CA THR A 99 -0.45 -13.55 -19.91
C THR A 99 -0.68 -13.54 -21.42
N LEU A 100 0.40 -13.56 -22.19
CA LEU A 100 0.33 -13.63 -23.66
C LEU A 100 0.25 -15.07 -24.18
N ARG A 101 0.63 -16.06 -23.36
CA ARG A 101 0.65 -17.49 -23.68
C ARG A 101 0.41 -18.32 -22.41
N GLY A 102 0.26 -19.63 -22.56
CA GLY A 102 0.43 -20.56 -21.44
C GLY A 102 1.91 -20.73 -21.09
N GLY A 103 2.22 -21.05 -19.83
CA GLY A 103 3.59 -21.29 -19.38
C GLY A 103 3.88 -20.79 -17.97
N GLN A 104 5.17 -20.74 -17.63
CA GLN A 104 5.67 -20.13 -16.41
C GLN A 104 5.97 -18.65 -16.65
N PHE A 105 5.66 -17.83 -15.65
CA PHE A 105 5.84 -16.38 -15.67
C PHE A 105 6.48 -15.94 -14.37
N ARG A 106 7.34 -14.93 -14.49
CA ARG A 106 7.95 -14.23 -13.36
C ARG A 106 7.65 -12.74 -13.45
N LEU A 107 7.25 -12.16 -12.33
CA LEU A 107 7.12 -10.72 -12.13
C LEU A 107 7.97 -10.32 -10.93
N GLU A 108 8.88 -9.37 -11.15
CA GLU A 108 9.67 -8.73 -10.13
C GLU A 108 9.25 -7.26 -10.04
N ALA A 109 8.92 -6.78 -8.85
CA ALA A 109 8.61 -5.37 -8.63
C ALA A 109 9.36 -4.85 -7.42
N ARG A 110 10.10 -3.76 -7.61
CA ARG A 110 10.90 -3.12 -6.58
C ARG A 110 10.49 -1.67 -6.41
N PHE A 111 10.30 -1.26 -5.16
CA PHE A 111 9.95 0.09 -4.77
C PHE A 111 10.93 0.58 -3.69
N ASP A 112 11.60 1.70 -3.95
CA ASP A 112 12.31 2.39 -2.87
C ASP A 112 11.37 3.48 -2.32
N VAL A 113 11.05 3.37 -1.02
CA VAL A 113 10.03 4.13 -0.31
C VAL A 113 10.68 4.96 0.79
N HIS A 114 10.39 6.25 0.80
CA HIS A 114 10.77 7.16 1.88
C HIS A 114 9.59 7.31 2.83
N LEU A 115 9.76 6.88 4.08
CA LEU A 115 8.83 7.13 5.17
C LEU A 115 9.30 8.34 5.98
N SER A 116 8.40 9.27 6.25
CA SER A 116 8.65 10.36 7.19
C SER A 116 7.56 10.39 8.26
N PRO A 117 7.94 10.46 9.55
CA PRO A 117 6.97 10.70 10.62
C PRO A 117 6.30 12.07 10.45
N ARG A 118 6.96 13.00 9.73
CA ARG A 118 6.44 14.32 9.44
C ARG A 118 5.62 14.25 8.16
N ALA A 119 4.41 14.78 8.22
CA ALA A 119 3.45 14.85 7.13
C ALA A 119 3.92 15.78 5.99
N ARG A 120 4.94 15.37 5.21
CA ARG A 120 5.71 16.25 4.32
C ARG A 120 5.54 15.99 2.82
N PHE A 121 5.02 14.84 2.42
CA PHE A 121 5.14 14.39 1.02
C PHE A 121 3.97 14.71 0.09
N ARG A 122 2.93 15.41 0.57
CA ARG A 122 1.87 15.99 -0.26
C ARG A 122 1.02 16.96 0.55
N GLU A 123 0.54 18.04 -0.07
CA GLU A 123 -0.60 18.80 0.46
C GLU A 123 -1.82 17.87 0.48
N PRO A 124 -2.54 17.75 1.60
CA PRO A 124 -3.68 16.87 1.64
C PRO A 124 -4.74 17.45 0.71
N ALA A 125 -5.14 16.70 -0.34
CA ALA A 125 -6.57 16.56 -0.53
C ALA A 125 -7.04 16.13 0.85
N SER A 126 -7.73 17.03 1.54
CA SER A 126 -7.85 17.13 2.99
C SER A 126 -7.95 15.75 3.67
N ALA A 127 -7.69 15.70 4.97
CA ALA A 127 -8.33 14.69 5.81
C ALA A 127 -9.87 14.86 5.71
N SER A 128 -10.40 14.69 4.51
CA SER A 128 -11.76 14.80 4.10
C SER A 128 -12.39 13.69 4.87
N GLN A 129 -13.22 14.11 5.82
CA GLN A 129 -14.17 13.23 6.44
C GLN A 129 -14.71 12.33 5.33
N LEU A 130 -14.58 11.01 5.53
CA LEU A 130 -15.01 10.02 4.54
C LEU A 130 -16.35 10.44 3.98
N THR A 131 -16.47 10.49 2.64
CA THR A 131 -17.76 10.76 2.01
C THR A 131 -18.78 9.73 2.49
N ALA A 132 -20.06 10.04 2.42
CA ALA A 132 -21.11 9.10 2.82
C ALA A 132 -20.96 7.75 2.11
N ASP A 133 -20.62 7.76 0.81
CA ASP A 133 -20.38 6.56 0.02
C ASP A 133 -19.15 5.77 0.47
N GLN A 134 -18.03 6.46 0.76
CA GLN A 134 -16.83 5.81 1.29
C GLN A 134 -17.09 5.18 2.66
N ARG A 135 -17.83 5.88 3.52
CA ARG A 135 -18.23 5.37 4.83
C ARG A 135 -19.12 4.14 4.69
N ALA A 136 -20.11 4.18 3.81
CA ALA A 136 -20.98 3.05 3.54
C ALA A 136 -20.18 1.86 2.98
N ALA A 137 -19.21 2.10 2.11
CA ALA A 137 -18.32 1.06 1.58
C ALA A 137 -17.49 0.40 2.69
N TYR A 138 -16.94 1.17 3.63
CA TYR A 138 -16.18 0.66 4.77
C TYR A 138 -17.02 0.07 5.91
N LEU A 139 -18.35 0.20 5.85
CA LEU A 139 -19.28 -0.48 6.76
C LEU A 139 -19.88 -1.75 6.14
N ARG A 140 -19.77 -1.93 4.83
CA ARG A 140 -20.41 -3.03 4.10
C ARG A 140 -19.76 -4.38 4.46
N GLY A 141 -20.59 -5.41 4.62
CA GLY A 141 -20.12 -6.79 4.70
C GLY A 141 -19.72 -7.36 3.34
N SER A 142 -18.98 -8.45 3.35
CA SER A 142 -18.64 -9.24 2.16
C SER A 142 -18.65 -10.73 2.51
N ARG A 143 -18.42 -11.60 1.53
CA ARG A 143 -18.31 -13.05 1.78
C ARG A 143 -17.21 -13.38 2.80
N THR A 144 -16.07 -12.69 2.74
CA THR A 144 -14.94 -12.88 3.66
C THR A 144 -15.05 -12.08 4.96
N VAL A 145 -15.99 -11.14 5.02
CA VAL A 145 -16.28 -10.27 6.17
C VAL A 145 -17.80 -10.27 6.43
N PRO A 146 -18.38 -11.40 6.90
CA PRO A 146 -19.82 -11.53 7.05
C PRO A 146 -20.28 -10.88 8.37
N ILE A 147 -20.53 -9.58 8.32
CA ILE A 147 -20.92 -8.76 9.50
C ILE A 147 -22.24 -9.17 10.16
N THR A 148 -23.08 -9.94 9.46
CA THR A 148 -24.40 -10.41 9.95
C THR A 148 -24.37 -11.85 10.45
N SER A 149 -23.22 -12.53 10.45
CA SER A 149 -23.13 -13.90 10.94
C SER A 149 -23.47 -13.97 12.44
N ALA A 150 -24.02 -15.11 12.90
CA ALA A 150 -24.34 -15.31 14.31
C ALA A 150 -23.09 -15.15 15.19
N VAL A 151 -21.99 -15.78 14.79
CA VAL A 151 -20.71 -15.74 15.50
C VAL A 151 -20.14 -14.33 15.63
N VAL A 152 -20.18 -13.51 14.58
CA VAL A 152 -19.73 -12.11 14.67
C VAL A 152 -20.59 -11.31 15.66
N ARG A 153 -21.91 -11.52 15.64
CA ARG A 153 -22.82 -10.81 16.57
C ARG A 153 -22.64 -11.26 18.01
N GLU A 154 -22.52 -12.55 18.26
CA GLU A 154 -22.30 -13.13 19.59
C GLU A 154 -20.97 -12.63 20.19
N ARG A 155 -19.88 -12.70 19.43
CA ARG A 155 -18.58 -12.18 19.87
C ARG A 155 -18.62 -10.67 20.11
N LEU A 156 -19.27 -9.91 19.24
CA LEU A 156 -19.42 -8.48 19.45
C LEU A 156 -20.22 -8.17 20.72
N GLN A 157 -21.33 -8.87 20.95
CA GLN A 157 -22.16 -8.68 22.14
C GLN A 157 -21.39 -8.97 23.42
N TYR A 158 -20.60 -10.05 23.43
CA TYR A 158 -19.71 -10.36 24.54
C TYR A 158 -18.72 -9.21 24.81
N LEU A 159 -18.04 -8.70 23.77
CA LEU A 159 -17.08 -7.61 23.91
C LEU A 159 -17.73 -6.27 24.32
N GLN A 160 -19.02 -6.10 24.06
CA GLN A 160 -19.77 -4.90 24.44
C GLN A 160 -20.12 -4.84 25.93
N GLN A 161 -20.15 -5.98 26.63
CA GLN A 161 -20.51 -6.03 28.05
C GLN A 161 -19.54 -5.23 28.92
N ASP A 162 -18.25 -5.23 28.57
CA ASP A 162 -17.18 -4.58 29.33
C ASP A 162 -16.69 -3.27 28.71
N ALA A 163 -17.37 -2.77 27.66
CA ALA A 163 -16.95 -1.61 26.89
C ALA A 163 -17.90 -0.41 27.08
N PRO A 164 -17.55 0.59 27.92
CA PRO A 164 -18.43 1.72 28.21
C PRO A 164 -18.64 2.67 27.02
N ASP A 165 -17.72 2.67 26.05
CA ASP A 165 -17.80 3.50 24.86
C ASP A 165 -17.17 2.81 23.62
N LYS A 166 -17.28 3.45 22.45
CA LYS A 166 -16.73 2.92 21.19
C LYS A 166 -15.20 2.79 21.19
N LYS A 167 -14.49 3.64 21.92
CA LYS A 167 -13.02 3.61 21.99
C LYS A 167 -12.57 2.41 22.83
N ALA A 168 -13.23 2.18 23.96
CA ALA A 168 -13.05 0.99 24.78
C ALA A 168 -13.41 -0.29 24.00
N LEU A 169 -14.51 -0.27 23.26
CA LEU A 169 -14.93 -1.40 22.41
C LEU A 169 -13.89 -1.71 21.31
N LEU A 170 -13.34 -0.69 20.65
CA LEU A 170 -12.26 -0.89 19.67
C LEU A 170 -11.03 -1.53 20.33
N GLY A 171 -10.66 -1.08 21.53
CA GLY A 171 -9.59 -1.69 22.31
C GLY A 171 -9.87 -3.14 22.67
N ALA A 172 -11.10 -3.47 23.08
CA ALA A 172 -11.54 -4.83 23.38
C ALA A 172 -11.51 -5.73 22.14
N ILE A 173 -11.99 -5.25 20.99
CA ILE A 173 -11.93 -5.96 19.70
C ILE A 173 -10.49 -6.24 19.29
N PHE A 174 -9.62 -5.24 19.38
CA PHE A 174 -8.20 -5.40 19.07
C PHE A 174 -7.56 -6.46 19.96
N ARG A 175 -7.75 -6.35 21.28
CA ARG A 175 -7.21 -7.29 22.27
C ARG A 175 -7.71 -8.71 22.00
N TYR A 176 -9.00 -8.89 21.77
CA TYR A 176 -9.59 -10.18 21.45
C TYR A 176 -8.96 -10.79 20.19
N CYS A 177 -8.88 -10.05 19.09
CA CYS A 177 -8.26 -10.57 17.86
C CYS A 177 -6.76 -10.82 18.01
N HIS A 178 -6.09 -10.06 18.88
CA HIS A 178 -4.65 -10.16 19.11
C HIS A 178 -4.27 -11.34 20.03
N GLU A 179 -5.03 -11.53 21.11
CA GLU A 179 -4.68 -12.43 22.21
C GLU A 179 -5.49 -13.73 22.18
N GLN A 180 -6.74 -13.69 21.72
CA GLN A 180 -7.67 -14.85 21.78
C GLN A 180 -7.75 -15.62 20.46
N ILE A 181 -7.38 -15.01 19.34
CA ILE A 181 -7.27 -15.71 18.05
C ILE A 181 -5.82 -16.15 17.84
N VAL A 182 -5.59 -17.45 17.97
CA VAL A 182 -4.26 -18.08 17.83
C VAL A 182 -3.73 -17.86 16.41
N ALA A 183 -2.47 -17.44 16.33
CA ALA A 183 -1.79 -17.28 15.05
C ALA A 183 -1.43 -18.65 14.46
N ASP A 184 -1.98 -18.96 13.29
CA ASP A 184 -1.69 -20.17 12.53
C ASP A 184 -1.47 -19.80 11.07
N GLN A 185 -0.25 -19.97 10.54
CA GLN A 185 0.06 -19.58 9.16
C GLN A 185 -0.81 -20.28 8.10
N GLN A 186 -1.32 -21.47 8.41
CA GLN A 186 -2.18 -22.26 7.53
C GLN A 186 -3.65 -22.22 7.97
N GLY A 187 -3.97 -21.42 8.99
CA GLY A 187 -5.31 -21.28 9.51
C GLY A 187 -6.26 -20.57 8.53
N PRO A 188 -7.54 -20.48 8.90
CA PRO A 188 -8.55 -19.83 8.08
C PRO A 188 -8.19 -18.41 7.64
N ILE A 189 -8.61 -18.06 6.42
CA ILE A 189 -8.41 -16.75 5.79
C ILE A 189 -9.70 -15.94 5.65
N ASP A 190 -10.77 -16.34 6.32
CA ASP A 190 -12.04 -15.61 6.39
C ASP A 190 -12.42 -15.29 7.83
N ALA A 191 -13.17 -14.20 8.04
CA ALA A 191 -13.47 -13.71 9.37
C ALA A 191 -14.39 -14.65 10.18
N LYS A 192 -15.29 -15.40 9.53
CA LYS A 192 -16.25 -16.24 10.24
C LYS A 192 -15.51 -17.42 10.87
N THR A 193 -14.79 -18.18 10.04
CA THR A 193 -14.07 -19.37 10.50
C THR A 193 -12.98 -18.99 11.50
N ALA A 194 -12.31 -17.84 11.32
CA ALA A 194 -11.34 -17.32 12.28
C ALA A 194 -11.92 -17.08 13.68
N LEU A 195 -13.18 -16.62 13.77
CA LEU A 195 -13.89 -16.37 15.03
C LEU A 195 -14.51 -17.65 15.63
N GLU A 196 -14.86 -18.62 14.79
CA GLU A 196 -15.38 -19.94 15.19
C GLU A 196 -14.27 -20.80 15.79
N GLU A 197 -13.14 -20.90 15.08
CA GLU A 197 -12.00 -21.74 15.49
C GLU A 197 -11.07 -21.06 16.50
N SER A 198 -11.23 -19.76 16.75
CA SER A 198 -10.29 -18.94 17.54
C SER A 198 -8.83 -19.12 17.08
N ARG A 199 -8.63 -19.34 15.79
CA ARG A 199 -7.34 -19.58 15.16
C ARG A 199 -7.40 -19.13 13.70
N ALA A 200 -6.37 -18.45 13.22
CA ALA A 200 -6.34 -17.98 11.83
C ALA A 200 -4.94 -17.57 11.35
N ALA A 201 -4.82 -17.54 10.02
CA ALA A 201 -3.72 -16.86 9.35
C ALA A 201 -3.77 -15.35 9.60
N PRO A 202 -2.67 -14.61 9.39
CA PRO A 202 -2.64 -13.16 9.58
C PRO A 202 -3.78 -12.43 8.87
N LEU A 203 -4.13 -12.87 7.65
CA LEU A 203 -5.26 -12.35 6.89
C LEU A 203 -6.61 -12.61 7.58
N GLY A 204 -6.86 -13.84 8.05
CA GLY A 204 -8.10 -14.19 8.74
C GLY A 204 -8.28 -13.39 10.03
N ARG A 205 -7.20 -13.18 10.80
CA ARG A 205 -7.21 -12.33 12.01
C ARG A 205 -7.55 -10.87 11.70
N ALA A 206 -6.93 -10.31 10.66
CA ALA A 206 -7.23 -8.96 10.22
C ALA A 206 -8.68 -8.83 9.73
N LEU A 207 -9.19 -9.82 9.00
CA LEU A 207 -10.58 -9.85 8.54
C LEU A 207 -11.57 -10.01 9.70
N ALA A 208 -11.25 -10.81 10.72
CA ALA A 208 -12.04 -10.92 11.96
C ALA A 208 -12.17 -9.56 12.68
N MET A 209 -11.05 -8.84 12.83
CA MET A 209 -11.06 -7.49 13.38
C MET A 209 -11.92 -6.54 12.55
N VAL A 210 -11.79 -6.57 11.22
CA VAL A 210 -12.62 -5.75 10.32
C VAL A 210 -14.10 -6.10 10.45
N ALA A 211 -14.44 -7.39 10.54
CA ALA A 211 -15.83 -7.84 10.69
C ALA A 211 -16.46 -7.33 11.99
N LEU A 212 -15.76 -7.47 13.12
CA LEU A 212 -16.22 -6.98 14.43
C LEU A 212 -16.37 -5.45 14.44
N CYS A 213 -15.39 -4.71 13.90
CA CYS A 213 -15.48 -3.25 13.79
C CYS A 213 -16.68 -2.80 12.95
N ARG A 214 -16.88 -3.41 11.77
CA ARG A 214 -18.01 -3.06 10.90
C ARG A 214 -19.36 -3.42 11.52
N ALA A 215 -19.46 -4.57 12.18
CA ALA A 215 -20.65 -4.96 12.94
C ALA A 215 -20.96 -3.95 14.06
N ALA A 216 -19.93 -3.42 14.72
CA ALA A 216 -20.02 -2.33 15.70
C ALA A 216 -20.28 -0.93 15.11
N LYS A 217 -20.57 -0.84 13.79
CA LYS A 217 -20.78 0.42 13.05
C LYS A 217 -19.56 1.34 13.07
N MET A 218 -18.36 0.77 13.12
CA MET A 218 -17.08 1.48 12.96
C MET A 218 -16.53 1.21 11.56
N PRO A 219 -16.39 2.23 10.69
CA PRO A 219 -15.81 2.05 9.36
C PRO A 219 -14.41 1.46 9.45
N ALA A 220 -14.18 0.32 8.83
CA ALA A 220 -12.91 -0.39 8.86
C ALA A 220 -12.56 -0.94 7.50
N ARG A 221 -11.26 -1.03 7.19
CA ARG A 221 -10.75 -1.59 5.94
C ARG A 221 -9.54 -2.46 6.23
N LEU A 222 -9.32 -3.45 5.36
CA LEU A 222 -8.08 -4.20 5.35
C LEU A 222 -6.98 -3.31 4.76
N VAL A 223 -5.81 -3.32 5.39
CA VAL A 223 -4.60 -2.67 4.90
C VAL A 223 -3.52 -3.74 4.81
N THR A 224 -2.81 -3.77 3.70
CA THR A 224 -1.69 -4.68 3.44
C THR A 224 -0.45 -3.82 3.16
N GLY A 225 0.71 -4.22 3.68
CA GLY A 225 1.97 -3.51 3.50
C GLY A 225 3.12 -4.28 4.12
#